data_AF-A0A7J8JAZ7-F1
#
_entry.id   AF-A0A7J8JAZ7-F1
#
_cell.length_a   1.000
_cell.length_b   1.000
_cell.length_c   1.000
_cell.angle_alpha   90.00
_cell.angle_beta   90.00
_cell.angle_gamma   90.00
#
_symmetry.space_group_name_H-M   'P 1'
#
loop_
_entity.id
_entity.type
_entity.pdbx_description
1 polymer ?
#
loop_
_entity_poly.entity_id
_entity_poly.type
_entity_poly.pdbx_seq_one_letter_code
_entity_poly.pdbx_strand_id
1 'polypeptide(L)'
;MGAKSVGPLQYSSRMKPQVCVCTSEAQNGLQKFWVVRASAQTPEPDPSPALQDPLNWFGILVPHSLRQAQASFREGLQLAADMASLQIRINWGQSQLRGLQEKLKQLELGAT
;
A
#
# COMPACT_ATOMS: atom_id res chain seq x y z
N MET A 1 26.55 -17.18 -9.76
CA MET A 1 25.61 -16.21 -9.16
C MET A 1 24.68 -15.76 -10.28
N GLY A 2 23.51 -16.39 -10.42
CA GLY A 2 22.64 -16.25 -11.60
C GLY A 2 21.81 -14.96 -11.59
N ALA A 3 21.40 -14.51 -12.77
CA ALA A 3 20.51 -13.36 -12.95
C ALA A 3 19.21 -13.59 -12.17
N LYS A 4 18.86 -12.64 -11.30
CA LYS A 4 17.65 -12.68 -10.45
C LYS A 4 16.47 -11.98 -11.10
N SER A 5 16.62 -11.59 -12.37
CA SER A 5 15.63 -10.90 -13.18
C SER A 5 15.10 -11.85 -14.26
N VAL A 6 13.79 -11.84 -14.43
CA VAL A 6 13.12 -12.49 -15.56
C VAL A 6 13.22 -11.57 -16.78
N GLY A 7 13.46 -12.15 -17.95
CA GLY A 7 13.58 -11.36 -19.19
C GLY A 7 12.25 -10.67 -19.54
N PRO A 8 12.26 -9.56 -20.31
CA PRO A 8 11.04 -8.84 -20.69
C PRO A 8 9.98 -9.71 -21.37
N LEU A 9 10.42 -10.77 -22.07
CA LEU A 9 9.58 -11.73 -22.79
C LEU A 9 8.83 -12.72 -21.87
N GLN A 10 9.19 -12.79 -20.59
CA GLN A 10 8.55 -13.67 -19.60
C GLN A 10 7.40 -12.99 -18.87
N TYR A 11 7.23 -11.67 -19.05
CA TYR A 11 6.06 -10.98 -18.53
C TYR A 11 4.86 -11.18 -19.46
N SER A 12 3.69 -11.43 -18.87
CA SER A 12 2.42 -11.31 -19.58
C SER A 12 2.28 -9.91 -20.18
N SER A 13 1.62 -9.79 -21.33
CA SER A 13 1.25 -8.50 -21.93
C SER A 13 0.42 -7.62 -20.99
N ARG A 14 -0.20 -8.23 -19.97
CA ARG A 14 -0.90 -7.56 -18.87
C ARG A 14 -0.54 -8.18 -17.52
N MET A 15 0.16 -7.43 -16.68
CA MET A 15 0.46 -7.83 -15.31
C MET A 15 -0.62 -7.27 -14.38
N LYS A 16 -1.50 -8.15 -13.85
CA LYS A 16 -2.49 -7.77 -12.84
C LYS A 16 -1.82 -7.76 -11.46
N PRO A 17 -1.79 -6.63 -10.74
CA PRO A 17 -1.26 -6.62 -9.38
C PRO A 17 -2.18 -7.46 -8.48
N GLN A 18 -1.61 -8.36 -7.67
CA GLN A 18 -2.38 -9.09 -6.65
C GLN A 18 -2.69 -8.24 -5.43
N VAL A 19 -1.93 -7.17 -5.23
CA VAL A 19 -1.98 -6.32 -4.05
C VAL A 19 -1.99 -4.87 -4.52
N CYS A 20 -2.95 -4.10 -4.02
CA CYS A 20 -3.14 -2.69 -4.33
C CYS A 20 -3.14 -1.89 -3.03
N VAL A 21 -2.69 -0.64 -3.08
CA VAL A 21 -2.88 0.32 -1.99
C VAL A 21 -4.03 1.23 -2.39
N CYS A 22 -5.05 1.29 -1.55
CA CYS A 22 -6.20 2.16 -1.73
C CYS A 22 -6.20 3.26 -0.68
N THR A 23 -6.84 4.38 -1.01
CA THR A 23 -7.09 5.50 -0.09
C THR A 23 -8.58 5.76 0.03
N SER A 24 -9.02 6.13 1.23
CA SER A 24 -10.37 6.59 1.56
C SER A 24 -10.22 7.64 2.62
N GLU A 25 -11.18 8.53 2.62
CA GLU A 25 -11.44 9.40 3.73
C GLU A 25 -11.87 8.57 4.94
N ALA A 26 -11.23 8.79 6.09
CA ALA A 26 -11.68 8.29 7.38
C ALA A 26 -12.72 9.24 7.97
N GLN A 27 -13.41 8.80 9.03
CA GLN A 27 -14.50 9.55 9.69
C GLN A 27 -14.13 10.97 10.16
N ASN A 28 -12.84 11.28 10.24
CA ASN A 28 -12.29 12.58 10.65
C ASN A 28 -11.81 13.45 9.46
N GLY A 29 -12.17 13.09 8.22
CA GLY A 29 -11.73 13.78 7.01
C GLY A 29 -10.28 13.47 6.58
N LEU A 30 -9.57 12.61 7.33
CA LEU A 30 -8.19 12.25 7.00
C LEU A 30 -8.12 11.07 6.06
N GLN A 31 -7.24 11.15 5.06
CA GLN A 31 -6.96 10.00 4.21
C GLN A 31 -6.34 8.87 5.04
N LYS A 32 -6.90 7.68 4.88
CA LYS A 32 -6.35 6.43 5.40
C LYS A 32 -5.95 5.56 4.21
N PHE A 33 -4.76 4.99 4.26
CA PHE A 33 -4.32 3.98 3.32
C PHE A 33 -4.64 2.59 3.86
N TRP A 34 -4.97 1.66 2.97
CA TRP A 34 -4.99 0.24 3.31
C TRP A 34 -4.59 -0.58 2.09
N VAL A 35 -4.06 -1.77 2.37
CA VAL A 35 -3.62 -2.70 1.35
C VAL A 35 -4.74 -3.70 1.08
N VAL A 36 -5.15 -3.81 -0.19
CA VAL A 36 -6.22 -4.70 -0.66
C VAL A 36 -5.62 -5.79 -1.54
N ARG A 37 -6.11 -7.03 -1.40
CA ARG A 37 -5.86 -8.07 -2.39
C ARG A 37 -6.82 -7.91 -3.57
N ALA A 38 -6.27 -7.75 -4.77
CA ALA A 38 -7.01 -7.47 -6.00
C ALA A 38 -7.91 -8.60 -6.49
N SER A 39 -7.79 -9.81 -5.93
CA SER A 39 -8.56 -11.00 -6.33
C SER A 39 -10.06 -10.96 -5.98
N ALA A 40 -10.57 -9.86 -5.42
CA ALA A 40 -11.92 -9.76 -4.88
C ALA A 40 -12.85 -8.76 -5.61
N GLN A 41 -12.41 -8.08 -6.68
CA GLN A 41 -13.16 -6.93 -7.24
C GLN A 41 -13.58 -7.04 -8.72
N THR A 42 -13.55 -8.20 -9.37
CA THR A 42 -14.17 -8.30 -10.70
C THR A 42 -14.69 -9.71 -10.99
N PRO A 43 -16.00 -9.90 -11.29
CA PRO A 43 -16.55 -11.16 -11.76
C PRO A 43 -16.29 -11.30 -13.27
N GLU A 44 -15.03 -11.34 -13.69
CA GLU A 44 -14.70 -11.73 -15.06
C GLU A 44 -14.10 -13.15 -15.03
N PRO A 45 -14.62 -14.08 -15.84
CA PRO A 45 -14.11 -15.44 -15.90
C PRO A 45 -12.80 -15.47 -16.69
N ASP A 46 -11.67 -15.17 -16.03
CA ASP A 46 -10.37 -15.42 -16.66
C ASP A 46 -10.08 -16.94 -16.65
N PRO A 47 -9.69 -17.53 -17.80
CA PRO A 47 -9.38 -18.93 -17.90
C PRO A 47 -8.04 -19.19 -17.21
N SER A 48 -7.99 -20.24 -16.39
CA SER A 48 -6.82 -20.84 -15.73
C SER A 48 -6.36 -20.24 -14.37
N PRO A 49 -6.56 -20.96 -13.24
CA PRO A 49 -6.15 -20.54 -11.90
C PRO A 49 -4.62 -20.59 -11.67
N ALA A 50 -3.87 -21.21 -12.57
CA ALA A 50 -2.41 -21.38 -12.46
C ALA A 50 -1.62 -20.06 -12.64
N LEU A 51 -2.22 -19.02 -13.23
CA LEU A 51 -1.54 -17.77 -13.57
C LEU A 51 -1.69 -16.66 -12.51
N GLN A 52 -2.40 -16.92 -11.40
CA GLN A 52 -2.71 -15.87 -10.43
C GLN A 52 -1.60 -15.57 -9.43
N ASP A 53 -0.74 -16.53 -9.06
CA ASP A 53 0.42 -16.32 -8.17
C ASP A 53 1.71 -16.39 -9.00
N PRO A 54 2.60 -15.38 -8.98
CA PRO A 54 3.76 -15.32 -9.86
C PRO A 54 4.79 -16.37 -9.43
N LEU A 55 4.66 -16.91 -8.21
CA LEU A 55 5.46 -18.05 -7.75
C LEU A 55 5.12 -19.33 -8.54
N ASN A 56 3.88 -19.50 -8.99
CA ASN A 56 3.50 -20.67 -9.78
C ASN A 56 4.14 -20.68 -11.18
N TRP A 57 4.63 -19.52 -11.66
CA TRP A 57 5.40 -19.44 -12.90
C TRP A 57 6.74 -20.18 -12.82
N PHE A 58 7.24 -20.45 -11.60
CA PHE A 58 8.48 -21.20 -11.37
C PHE A 58 8.27 -22.73 -11.30
N GLY A 59 7.06 -23.23 -11.58
CA GLY A 59 6.75 -24.66 -11.59
C GLY A 59 6.69 -25.28 -10.19
N ILE A 60 6.98 -26.59 -10.09
CA ILE A 60 6.78 -27.39 -8.87
C ILE A 60 7.73 -26.96 -7.74
N LEU A 61 8.92 -26.46 -8.07
CA LEU A 61 9.96 -26.11 -7.10
C LEU A 61 10.23 -24.60 -7.10
N VAL A 62 9.33 -23.85 -6.46
CA VAL A 62 9.58 -22.44 -6.14
C VAL A 62 10.66 -22.35 -5.05
N PRO A 63 11.81 -21.69 -5.32
CA PRO A 63 12.85 -21.46 -4.32
C PRO A 63 12.29 -20.82 -3.05
N HIS A 64 12.72 -21.32 -1.88
CA HIS A 64 12.27 -20.80 -0.58
C HIS A 64 12.52 -19.29 -0.44
N SER A 65 13.64 -18.80 -0.97
CA SER A 65 13.99 -17.37 -0.98
C SER A 65 12.97 -16.51 -1.73
N LEU A 66 12.38 -17.01 -2.83
CA LEU A 66 11.34 -16.28 -3.57
C LEU A 66 10.02 -16.24 -2.80
N ARG A 67 9.65 -17.35 -2.16
CA ARG A 67 8.47 -17.39 -1.27
C ARG A 67 8.63 -16.39 -0.13
N GLN A 68 9.80 -16.38 0.49
CA GLN A 68 10.13 -15.46 1.58
C GLN A 68 10.16 -14.00 1.10
N ALA A 69 10.80 -13.70 -0.03
CA ALA A 69 10.84 -12.35 -0.59
C ALA A 69 9.44 -11.82 -0.90
N GLN A 70 8.55 -12.63 -1.48
CA GLN A 70 7.17 -12.25 -1.74
C GLN A 70 6.36 -12.03 -0.45
N ALA A 71 6.56 -12.86 0.57
CA ALA A 71 5.92 -12.68 1.88
C ALA A 71 6.40 -11.38 2.56
N SER A 72 7.72 -11.20 2.68
CA SER A 72 8.32 -10.01 3.29
C SER A 72 7.94 -8.72 2.54
N PHE A 73 7.83 -8.78 1.20
CA PHE A 73 7.37 -7.63 0.43
C PHE A 73 5.91 -7.26 0.73
N ARG A 74 5.01 -8.25 0.86
CA ARG A 74 3.60 -8.02 1.23
C ARG A 74 3.49 -7.38 2.62
N GLU A 75 4.26 -7.87 3.59
CA GLU A 75 4.32 -7.30 4.93
C GLU A 75 4.89 -5.88 4.92
N GLY A 76 5.99 -5.65 4.18
CA GLY A 76 6.60 -4.33 4.04
C GLY A 76 5.65 -3.30 3.42
N LEU A 77 4.84 -3.72 2.43
CA LEU A 77 3.84 -2.84 1.81
C LEU A 77 2.72 -2.47 2.79
N GLN A 78 2.28 -3.42 3.61
CA GLN A 78 1.29 -3.16 4.68
C GLN A 78 1.84 -2.14 5.69
N LEU A 79 3.07 -2.36 6.17
CA LEU A 79 3.73 -1.44 7.08
C LEU A 79 3.87 -0.04 6.47
N ALA A 80 4.24 0.07 5.19
CA ALA A 80 4.35 1.35 4.51
C ALA A 80 3.00 2.10 4.45
N ALA A 81 1.89 1.40 4.18
CA ALA A 81 0.56 1.99 4.19
C ALA A 81 0.15 2.47 5.58
N ASP A 82 0.46 1.70 6.63
CA ASP A 82 0.19 2.06 8.01
C ASP A 82 1.03 3.27 8.44
N MET A 83 2.32 3.30 8.08
CA MET A 83 3.21 4.44 8.33
C MET A 83 2.73 5.71 7.62
N ALA A 84 2.34 5.62 6.36
CA ALA A 84 1.80 6.76 5.61
C ALA A 84 0.51 7.30 6.25
N SER A 85 -0.38 6.40 6.67
CA SER A 85 -1.61 6.77 7.39
C SER A 85 -1.31 7.48 8.72
N LEU A 86 -0.32 6.98 9.47
CA LEU A 86 0.12 7.61 10.71
C LEU A 86 0.73 8.99 10.47
N GLN A 87 1.55 9.14 9.42
CA GLN A 87 2.17 10.42 9.07
C GLN A 87 1.11 11.49 8.77
N ILE A 88 0.05 11.15 8.03
CA ILE A 88 -1.07 12.06 7.78
C ILE A 88 -1.72 12.50 9.09
N ARG A 89 -1.96 11.58 10.02
CA ARG A 89 -2.57 11.89 11.32
C ARG A 89 -1.70 12.82 12.16
N ILE A 90 -0.39 12.59 12.18
CA ILE A 90 0.56 13.45 12.90
C ILE A 90 0.57 14.86 12.31
N ASN A 91 0.71 14.96 10.98
CA ASN A 91 0.75 16.25 10.28
C ASN A 91 -0.55 17.05 10.51
N TRP A 92 -1.70 16.36 10.47
CA TRP A 92 -2.98 16.98 10.81
C TRP A 92 -3.00 17.51 12.25
N GLY A 93 -2.60 16.68 13.23
CA GLY A 93 -2.55 17.10 14.64
C GLY A 93 -1.65 18.32 14.86
N GLN A 94 -0.49 18.35 14.21
CA GLN A 94 0.43 19.50 14.26
C GLN A 94 -0.20 20.76 13.65
N SER A 95 -0.92 20.63 12.54
CA SER A 95 -1.62 21.77 11.92
C SER A 95 -2.73 22.31 12.82
N GLN A 96 -3.51 21.44 13.47
CA GLN A 96 -4.57 21.84 14.40
C GLN A 96 -4.00 22.58 15.61
N LEU A 97 -2.93 22.07 16.21
CA LEU A 97 -2.28 22.70 17.35
C LEU A 97 -1.76 24.10 16.98
N ARG A 98 -1.09 24.22 15.83
CA ARG A 98 -0.60 25.50 15.33
C ARG A 98 -1.73 26.52 15.14
N GLY A 99 -2.83 26.11 14.51
CA GLY A 99 -3.98 26.99 14.31
C GLY A 99 -4.63 27.44 15.63
N LEU A 100 -4.66 26.57 16.64
CA LEU A 100 -5.15 26.95 17.97
C LEU A 100 -4.22 27.94 18.68
N GLN A 101 -2.90 27.74 18.59
CA GLN A 101 -1.92 28.66 19.14
C GLN A 101 -2.00 30.05 18.51
N GLU A 102 -2.20 30.13 17.20
CA GLU A 102 -2.37 31.40 16.48
C GLU A 102 -3.63 32.13 16.92
N LYS A 103 -4.76 31.40 17.02
CA LYS A 103 -6.03 31.98 17.51
C LYS A 103 -5.91 32.50 18.94
N LEU A 104 -5.20 31.78 19.82
CA LEU A 104 -4.97 32.21 21.19
C LEU A 104 -4.20 33.54 21.23
N LYS A 105 -3.11 33.66 20.45
CA LYS A 105 -2.34 34.91 20.34
C LYS A 105 -3.17 36.08 19.84
N GLN A 106 -4.07 35.85 18.88
CA GLN A 106 -4.96 36.91 18.36
C GLN A 106 -5.97 37.39 19.41
N LEU A 107 -6.51 36.46 20.22
CA LEU A 107 -7.43 36.80 21.30
C LEU A 107 -6.72 37.56 22.44
N GLU A 108 -5.47 37.21 22.73
CA GLU A 108 -4.66 37.90 23.74
C GLU A 108 -4.28 39.33 23.30
N LEU A 109 -3.94 39.53 22.02
CA LEU A 109 -3.64 40.84 21.46
C LEU A 109 -4.87 41.74 21.26
N GLY A 110 -6.05 41.17 21.00
CA GLY A 110 -7.29 41.91 20.83
C GLY A 110 -7.98 42.37 22.12
N ALA A 111 -7.46 41.97 23.28
CA ALA A 111 -7.98 42.32 24.60
C ALA A 111 -7.21 43.49 25.28
N THR A 112 -6.25 44.10 24.57
CA THR A 112 -5.45 45.25 25.04
C THR A 112 -5.75 46.47 24.20
#